data_AF-A0A943XJP6-F1
#
_entry.id   AF-A0A943XJP6-F1
#
_cell.length_a   1.000
_cell.length_b   1.000
_cell.length_c   1.000
_cell.angle_alpha   90.00
_cell.angle_beta   90.00
_cell.angle_gamma   90.00
#
_symmetry.space_group_name_H-M   'P 1'
#
loop_
_entity.id
_entity.type
_entity.pdbx_description
1 polymer ?
#
loop_
_entity_poly.entity_id
_entity_poly.type
_entity_poly.pdbx_seq_one_letter_code
_entity_poly.pdbx_strand_id
1 'polypeptide(L)' 'MNVPCSNGFPDNPAEFPIGMSYVPWQVFRNLYSPEKGLCEGTIFADLNQIFCGKRGSCA' A
#
# COMPACT_ATOMS: atom_id res chain seq x y z
N MET A 1 -9.76 21.55 33.47
CA MET A 1 -9.38 22.11 32.16
C MET A 1 -10.14 21.33 31.11
N ASN A 2 -11.16 21.96 30.52
CA ASN A 2 -12.06 21.34 29.56
C ASN A 2 -11.37 21.39 28.19
N VAL A 3 -11.05 20.23 27.60
CA VAL A 3 -10.46 20.16 26.25
C VAL A 3 -11.64 20.19 25.28
N PRO A 4 -11.87 21.27 24.52
CA PRO A 4 -12.95 21.26 23.56
C PRO A 4 -12.61 20.24 22.47
N CYS A 5 -13.57 19.35 22.19
CA CYS A 5 -13.55 18.50 21.00
C CYS A 5 -13.71 19.38 19.76
N SER A 6 -12.65 20.08 19.37
CA SER A 6 -12.51 20.68 18.05
C SER A 6 -11.53 19.81 17.27
N ASN A 7 -12.12 18.82 16.58
CA ASN A 7 -11.62 18.14 15.39
C ASN A 7 -10.14 17.77 15.38
N GLY A 8 -9.83 16.51 15.70
CA GLY A 8 -8.48 15.92 15.60
C GLY A 8 -7.96 15.76 14.16
N PHE A 9 -8.27 16.70 13.27
CA PHE A 9 -7.81 16.75 11.90
C PHE A 9 -7.06 18.05 11.68
N PRO A 10 -5.80 18.01 11.19
CA PRO A 10 -5.03 19.21 10.93
C PRO A 10 -5.70 20.04 9.82
N ASP A 11 -5.71 21.36 10.00
CA ASP A 11 -6.25 22.32 9.02
C ASP A 11 -5.36 22.46 7.77
N ASN A 12 -4.10 22.06 7.88
CA ASN A 12 -3.12 22.08 6.81
C ASN A 12 -3.10 20.72 6.07
N PRO A 13 -3.41 20.68 4.76
CA PRO A 13 -3.43 19.42 4.02
C PRO A 13 -2.05 18.76 3.88
N ALA A 14 -0.95 19.50 4.09
CA ALA A 14 0.40 18.93 4.12
C ALA A 14 0.71 18.14 5.41
N GLU A 15 -0.13 18.27 6.44
CA GLU A 15 -0.01 17.52 7.69
C GLU A 15 -0.79 16.21 7.66
N PHE A 16 -1.58 15.95 6.61
CA PHE A 16 -2.17 14.63 6.40
C PHE A 16 -1.09 13.63 5.96
N PRO A 17 -1.13 12.37 6.46
CA PRO A 17 -0.32 11.32 5.90
C PRO A 17 -0.65 11.17 4.40
N ILE A 18 0.39 11.10 3.55
CA ILE A 18 0.30 11.08 2.07
C ILE A 18 -0.61 9.96 1.55
N GLY A 19 -0.87 8.93 2.35
CA GLY A 19 -1.96 7.98 2.15
C GLY A 19 -1.98 6.93 3.25
N MET A 20 -3.18 6.54 3.68
CA MET A 20 -3.40 5.34 4.49
C MET A 20 -4.02 4.29 3.57
N SER A 21 -3.26 3.27 3.20
CA SER A 21 -3.81 2.10 2.53
C SER A 21 -4.14 1.04 3.58
N TYR A 22 -5.37 0.55 3.55
CA TYR A 22 -5.73 -0.64 4.31
C TYR A 22 -5.09 -1.86 3.65
N VAL A 23 -4.16 -2.50 4.35
CA VAL A 23 -3.56 -3.76 3.91
C VAL A 23 -4.25 -4.90 4.66
N PRO A 24 -5.03 -5.76 3.98
CA PRO A 24 -5.69 -6.88 4.62
C PRO A 24 -4.66 -7.88 5.14
N TRP A 25 -5.02 -8.65 6.18
CA TRP A 25 -4.17 -9.71 6.69
C TRP A 25 -3.94 -10.78 5.63
N GLN A 26 -2.68 -10.93 5.22
CA GLN A 26 -2.33 -11.83 4.13
C GLN A 26 -2.19 -13.27 4.63
N VAL A 27 -2.90 -14.19 3.98
CA VAL A 27 -2.79 -15.62 4.25
C VAL A 27 -1.68 -16.21 3.39
N PHE A 28 -0.80 -17.02 3.99
CA PHE A 28 0.30 -17.69 3.31
C PHE A 28 -0.22 -18.88 2.49
N ARG A 29 -0.67 -18.57 1.28
CA ARG A 29 -1.14 -19.54 0.28
C ARG A 29 -0.44 -19.28 -1.05
N ASN A 30 -0.38 -20.30 -1.89
CA ASN A 30 0.12 -20.20 -3.27
C ASN A 30 1.51 -19.52 -3.35
N LEU A 31 2.46 -20.03 -2.56
CA LEU A 31 3.82 -19.48 -2.49
C LEU A 31 4.70 -20.09 -3.57
N TYR A 32 5.64 -19.28 -4.08
CA TYR A 32 6.76 -19.77 -4.85
C TYR A 32 7.82 -20.43 -3.97
N SER A 33 8.68 -21.26 -4.59
CA SER A 33 9.92 -21.66 -3.96
C SER A 33 10.79 -20.43 -3.66
N PRO A 34 11.68 -20.47 -2.66
CA PRO A 34 12.51 -19.32 -2.30
C PRO A 34 13.32 -18.76 -3.47
N GLU A 35 13.89 -19.63 -4.30
CA GLU A 35 14.67 -19.27 -5.48
C GLU A 35 13.82 -18.49 -6.50
N LYS A 36 12.61 -18.99 -6.77
CA LYS A 36 11.69 -18.32 -7.70
C LYS A 36 11.14 -17.03 -7.12
N GLY A 37 10.80 -16.99 -5.83
CA GLY A 37 10.32 -15.78 -5.17
C GLY A 37 11.37 -14.66 -5.17
N LEU A 38 12.65 -15.01 -5.06
CA LEU A 38 13.76 -14.06 -5.19
C LEU A 38 13.86 -13.49 -6.62
N CYS A 39 13.73 -14.34 -7.65
CA CYS A 39 13.75 -13.88 -9.05
C CYS A 39 12.56 -12.99 -9.41
N GLU A 40 11.36 -13.32 -8.92
CA GLU A 40 10.12 -12.59 -9.21
C GLU A 40 9.90 -11.35 -8.33
N GLY A 41 10.67 -11.19 -7.25
CA GLY A 41 10.52 -10.08 -6.30
C GLY A 41 9.32 -10.23 -5.34
N THR A 42 8.64 -11.37 -5.36
CA THR A 42 7.56 -11.72 -4.42
C THR A 42 7.49 -13.23 -4.21
N ILE A 43 7.35 -13.66 -2.96
CA ILE A 43 7.11 -15.08 -2.65
C ILE A 43 5.66 -15.49 -2.89
N PHE A 44 4.74 -14.54 -2.99
CA PHE A 44 3.31 -14.79 -3.17
C PHE A 44 3.00 -14.74 -4.66
N ALA A 45 2.62 -15.88 -5.25
CA ALA A 45 2.31 -15.94 -6.68
C ALA A 45 1.13 -15.03 -7.04
N ASP A 46 0.16 -14.89 -6.14
CA ASP A 46 -1.02 -14.03 -6.34
C ASP A 46 -0.65 -12.54 -6.44
N LEU A 47 0.47 -12.12 -5.83
CA LEU A 47 0.98 -10.75 -5.89
C LEU A 47 1.90 -10.51 -7.10
N ASN A 48 2.24 -11.55 -7.87
CA ASN A 48 2.98 -11.40 -9.11
C ASN A 48 2.02 -10.94 -10.21
N GLN A 49 1.71 -9.65 -10.18
CA GLN A 49 0.86 -9.01 -11.18
C GLN A 49 1.74 -8.31 -12.21
N ILE A 50 1.39 -8.48 -13.49
CA ILE A 50 2.04 -7.74 -14.56
C ILE A 50 1.85 -6.23 -14.33
N PHE A 51 2.93 -5.45 -14.48
CA PHE A 51 2.84 -4.00 -14.35
C PHE A 51 2.09 -3.41 -15.54
N CYS A 52 0.76 -3.29 -15.41
CA CYS A 52 -0.12 -2.62 -16.37
C CYS A 52 -0.18 -1.10 -16.15
N GLY A 53 0.95 -0.47 -15.84
CA GLY A 53 1.00 0.97 -15.66
C GLY A 53 0.56 1.67 -16.95
N LYS A 54 -0.63 2.29 -16.96
CA LYS A 54 -0.87 3.39 -17.90
C LYS A 54 0.19 4.43 -17.57
N ARG A 55 1.17 4.61 -18.45
CA ARG A 55 2.02 5.80 -18.40
C ARG A 55 1.04 6.98 -18.38
N GLY A 56 1.00 7.72 -17.26
CA GLY A 56 0.31 8.99 -17.24
C GLY A 56 0.87 9.77 -18.42
N SER A 57 0.04 10.03 -19.42
CA SER A 57 0.44 10.86 -20.55
C SER A 57 0.90 12.18 -19.96
N CYS A 58 2.19 12.50 -20.14
CA CYS A 58 2.65 13.88 -20.02
C CYS A 58 1.91 14.62 -21.14
N ALA A 59 0.92 15.43 -20.79
CA ALA A 59 0.39 16.48 -21.65
C ALA A 59 1.10 17.78 -21.29
#